data_AF-A0A536HW75-F1
#
_entry.id   AF-A0A536HW75-F1
#
_cell.length_a   1.000
_cell.length_b   1.000
_cell.length_c   1.000
_cell.angle_alpha   90.00
_cell.angle_beta   90.00
_cell.angle_gamma   90.00
#
_symmetry.space_group_name_H-M   'P 1'
#
loop_
_entity.id
_entity.type
_entity.pdbx_description
1 polymer ?
#
loop_
_entity_poly.entity_id
_entity_poly.type
_entity_poly.pdbx_seq_one_letter_code
_entity_poly.pdbx_strand_id
1 'polypeptide(L)'
;MIASLRAESLKTRKRWANWILFGILLLTLLLIGYVLVYFVLSNPPRNFQSRVPARILKREVFPENLIPNVLAFTSSIGAAIMIILGGLSTASEYGWLTVQTILIQKPSRSAVLLGKLAMLAIITLLIAVVTLAATALTSYLLVTIDGSSSTWPSATVLLKGFGALWLEFAVWTAFGMFLGVAFRSTAAAIGGGLTYLFVGEALLGQVFRNTDVVKEVLRFLPGINAGAVHASFRLTFRSPDTATQLVDATRGTITLLAYLVAFTVLALLIFRRRDVGGS
;
A
#
# COMPACT_ATOMS: atom_id res chain seq x y z
N MET A 1 0.84 20.55 18.30
CA MET A 1 1.17 19.70 17.13
C MET A 1 2.64 19.31 17.08
N ILE A 2 3.59 20.25 17.15
CA ILE A 2 5.04 19.96 17.06
C ILE A 2 5.53 18.95 18.10
N ALA A 3 5.10 19.08 19.37
CA ALA A 3 5.45 18.13 20.43
C ALA A 3 4.92 16.70 20.17
N SER A 4 3.70 16.59 19.64
CA SER A 4 3.12 15.30 19.24
C SER A 4 3.88 14.69 18.06
N LEU A 5 4.26 15.49 17.07
CA LEU A 5 5.07 15.03 15.94
C LEU A 5 6.45 14.52 16.38
N ARG A 6 7.12 15.22 17.32
CA ARG A 6 8.38 14.75 17.91
C ARG A 6 8.21 13.41 18.65
N ALA A 7 7.14 13.27 19.43
CA ALA A 7 6.84 12.03 20.14
C ALA A 7 6.58 10.86 19.17
N GLU A 8 5.82 11.09 18.10
CA GLU A 8 5.57 10.08 17.06
C GLU A 8 6.85 9.73 16.30
N SER A 9 7.71 10.70 15.98
CA SER A 9 9.02 10.41 15.38
C SER A 9 9.89 9.52 16.26
N LEU A 10 9.89 9.71 17.57
CA LEU A 10 10.64 8.86 18.50
C LEU A 10 10.06 7.44 18.53
N LYS A 11 8.74 7.30 18.63
CA LYS A 11 8.05 6.00 18.62
C LYS A 11 8.36 5.24 17.34
N THR A 12 8.27 5.89 16.19
CA THR A 12 8.53 5.25 14.91
C THR A 12 9.95 4.74 14.79
N ARG A 13 10.94 5.52 15.23
CA ARG A 13 12.35 5.12 15.17
C ARG A 13 12.71 4.02 16.17
N LYS A 14 12.08 4.00 17.35
CA LYS A 14 12.42 3.05 18.42
C LYS A 14 11.61 1.76 18.38
N ARG A 15 10.42 1.75 17.77
CA ARG A 15 9.60 0.52 17.66
C ARG A 15 10.14 -0.37 16.55
N TRP A 16 10.76 -1.48 16.96
CA TRP A 16 11.30 -2.49 16.04
C TRP A 16 10.25 -3.06 15.09
N ALA A 17 8.99 -3.14 15.53
CA ALA A 17 7.89 -3.59 14.67
C ALA A 17 7.80 -2.81 13.34
N ASN A 18 8.01 -1.49 13.35
CA ASN A 18 7.96 -0.67 12.13
C ASN A 18 9.12 -1.00 11.17
N TRP A 19 10.32 -1.21 11.73
CA TRP A 19 11.50 -1.61 10.96
C TRP A 19 11.37 -3.03 10.40
N ILE A 20 10.78 -3.94 11.18
CA ILE A 20 10.51 -5.32 10.75
C ILE A 20 9.49 -5.31 9.61
N LEU A 21 8.39 -4.56 9.72
CA LEU A 21 7.39 -4.44 8.65
C LEU A 21 7.99 -3.86 7.37
N PHE A 22 8.80 -2.81 7.50
CA PHE A 22 9.50 -2.21 6.38
C PHE A 22 10.52 -3.18 5.76
N GLY A 23 11.27 -3.90 6.60
CA GLY A 23 12.20 -4.95 6.17
C GLY A 23 11.50 -6.07 5.43
N ILE A 24 10.35 -6.54 5.93
CA ILE A 24 9.51 -7.55 5.26
C ILE A 24 9.00 -7.02 3.92
N LEU A 25 8.51 -5.78 3.85
CA LEU A 25 8.06 -5.16 2.61
C LEU A 25 9.16 -5.19 1.54
N LEU A 26 10.35 -4.67 1.89
CA LEU A 26 11.47 -4.65 0.95
C LEU A 26 11.96 -6.05 0.62
N LEU A 27 12.15 -6.90 1.61
CA LEU A 27 12.69 -8.24 1.39
C LEU A 27 11.75 -9.08 0.52
N THR A 28 10.44 -9.04 0.77
CA THR A 28 9.47 -9.77 -0.06
C THR A 28 9.36 -9.17 -1.46
N LEU A 29 9.36 -7.84 -1.59
CA LEU A 29 9.34 -7.18 -2.90
C LEU A 29 10.57 -7.52 -3.74
N LEU A 30 11.77 -7.40 -3.16
CA LEU A 30 13.02 -7.65 -3.88
C LEU A 30 13.23 -9.13 -4.15
N LEU A 31 12.98 -10.01 -3.17
CA LEU A 31 13.19 -11.44 -3.35
C LEU A 31 12.11 -12.06 -4.22
N ILE A 32 10.82 -11.81 -3.93
CA ILE A 32 9.72 -12.47 -4.63
C ILE A 32 9.37 -11.69 -5.91
N GLY A 33 9.20 -10.37 -5.82
CA GLY A 33 8.78 -9.54 -6.96
C GLY A 33 9.86 -9.29 -8.02
N TYR A 34 11.14 -9.51 -7.70
CA TYR A 34 12.25 -9.30 -8.64
C TYR A 34 13.13 -10.53 -8.80
N VAL A 35 13.87 -10.94 -7.76
CA VAL A 35 14.91 -11.96 -7.87
C VAL A 35 14.35 -13.34 -8.25
N LEU A 36 13.27 -13.76 -7.60
CA LEU A 36 12.63 -15.06 -7.84
C LEU A 36 11.98 -15.09 -9.23
N VAL A 37 11.27 -14.03 -9.62
CA VAL A 37 10.69 -13.91 -10.97
C VAL A 37 11.79 -13.98 -12.04
N TYR A 38 12.88 -13.24 -11.86
CA TYR A 38 14.03 -13.30 -12.76
C TYR A 38 14.63 -14.71 -12.86
N PHE A 39 14.87 -15.36 -11.73
CA PHE A 39 15.51 -16.67 -11.67
C PHE A 39 14.65 -17.75 -12.35
N VAL A 40 13.35 -17.77 -12.05
CA VAL A 40 12.38 -18.71 -12.63
C VAL A 40 12.23 -18.50 -14.13
N LEU A 41 12.18 -17.25 -14.59
CA LEU A 41 12.00 -16.96 -16.03
C LEU A 41 13.30 -17.09 -16.85
N SER A 42 14.46 -17.00 -16.19
CA SER A 42 15.76 -17.30 -16.81
C SER A 42 15.99 -18.82 -16.94
N ASN A 43 15.42 -19.60 -16.02
CA ASN A 43 15.49 -21.06 -16.02
C ASN A 43 14.07 -21.66 -15.97
N PRO A 44 13.27 -21.50 -17.04
CA PRO A 44 11.87 -21.91 -17.01
C PRO A 44 11.74 -23.42 -16.75
N PRO A 45 10.83 -23.84 -15.86
CA PRO A 45 10.62 -25.25 -15.59
C PRO A 45 10.15 -25.99 -16.85
N ARG A 46 10.44 -27.30 -16.95
CA ARG A 46 10.15 -28.13 -18.14
C ARG A 46 8.68 -28.08 -18.59
N ASN A 47 7.76 -27.83 -17.67
CA ASN A 47 6.32 -27.73 -17.91
C ASN A 47 5.80 -26.27 -17.95
N PHE A 48 6.67 -25.29 -18.22
CA PHE A 48 6.26 -23.89 -18.28
C PHE A 48 5.32 -23.64 -19.47
N GLN A 49 4.02 -23.56 -19.18
CA GLN A 49 2.99 -23.22 -20.14
C GLN A 49 2.58 -21.76 -19.92
N SER A 50 2.97 -20.89 -20.83
CA SER A 50 2.49 -19.50 -20.87
C SER A 50 2.18 -19.08 -22.29
N ARG A 51 1.17 -18.23 -22.44
CA ARG A 51 0.82 -17.59 -23.71
C ARG A 51 1.91 -16.62 -24.18
N VAL A 52 2.75 -16.15 -23.25
CA VAL A 52 3.87 -15.24 -23.51
C VAL A 52 5.19 -15.98 -23.25
N PRO A 53 6.15 -15.95 -24.19
CA PRO A 53 7.48 -16.55 -23.98
C PRO A 53 8.17 -16.04 -22.71
N ALA A 54 8.82 -16.94 -21.97
CA ALA A 54 9.53 -16.61 -20.73
C ALA A 54 10.55 -15.46 -20.90
N ARG A 55 11.22 -15.39 -22.06
CA ARG A 55 12.15 -14.30 -22.40
C ARG A 55 11.50 -12.90 -22.39
N ILE A 56 10.21 -12.81 -22.73
CA ILE A 56 9.46 -11.54 -22.74
C ILE A 56 8.96 -11.24 -21.34
N LEU A 57 8.42 -12.24 -20.63
CA LEU A 57 7.97 -12.09 -19.25
C LEU A 57 9.10 -11.67 -18.31
N LYS A 58 10.32 -12.17 -18.54
CA LYS A 58 11.50 -11.77 -17.75
C LYS A 58 11.74 -10.26 -17.79
N ARG A 59 11.31 -9.55 -18.83
CA ARG A 59 11.46 -8.09 -18.94
C ARG A 59 10.56 -7.33 -17.97
N GLU A 60 9.63 -7.98 -17.30
CA GLU A 60 8.79 -7.37 -16.26
C GLU A 60 9.62 -6.84 -15.07
N VAL A 61 10.74 -7.49 -14.75
CA VAL A 61 11.64 -7.08 -13.65
C VAL A 61 12.73 -6.09 -14.09
N PHE A 62 12.73 -5.67 -15.37
CA PHE A 62 13.72 -4.74 -15.92
C PHE A 62 13.28 -3.28 -15.76
N PRO A 63 14.22 -2.32 -15.86
CA PRO A 63 13.95 -0.90 -15.62
C PRO A 63 12.76 -0.35 -16.41
N GLU A 64 12.59 -0.77 -17.66
CA GLU A 64 11.47 -0.36 -18.53
C GLU A 64 10.07 -0.64 -17.93
N ASN A 65 9.94 -1.64 -17.06
CA ASN A 65 8.68 -2.03 -16.41
C ASN A 65 8.72 -1.82 -14.89
N LEU A 66 9.63 -0.99 -14.39
CA LEU A 66 9.79 -0.71 -12.96
C LEU A 66 8.46 -0.32 -12.29
N ILE A 67 7.79 0.71 -12.80
CA ILE A 67 6.56 1.24 -12.21
C ILE A 67 5.42 0.22 -12.18
N PRO A 68 5.01 -0.42 -13.30
CA PRO A 68 3.93 -1.40 -13.26
C PRO A 68 4.25 -2.59 -12.34
N ASN A 69 5.50 -3.08 -12.31
CA ASN A 69 5.87 -4.19 -11.44
C ASN A 69 5.81 -3.81 -9.94
N VAL A 70 6.35 -2.64 -9.56
CA VAL A 70 6.26 -2.16 -8.17
C VAL A 70 4.81 -2.00 -7.73
N LEU A 71 3.98 -1.34 -8.54
CA LEU A 71 2.56 -1.10 -8.21
C LEU A 71 1.75 -2.40 -8.12
N ALA A 72 2.02 -3.38 -8.98
CA ALA A 72 1.35 -4.68 -8.93
C ALA A 72 1.70 -5.45 -7.64
N PHE A 73 2.95 -5.39 -7.20
CA PHE A 73 3.34 -6.01 -5.93
C PHE A 73 2.74 -5.26 -4.73
N THR A 74 2.77 -3.92 -4.77
CA THR A 74 2.30 -3.10 -3.65
C THR A 74 0.79 -3.12 -3.48
N SER A 75 0.01 -3.42 -4.52
CA SER A 75 -1.45 -3.56 -4.40
C SER A 75 -1.91 -4.72 -3.53
N SER A 76 -1.05 -5.69 -3.27
CA SER A 76 -1.36 -6.83 -2.42
C SER A 76 -0.57 -6.79 -1.10
N ILE A 77 0.69 -7.22 -1.14
CA ILE A 77 1.55 -7.34 0.04
C ILE A 77 1.86 -5.95 0.60
N GLY A 78 2.09 -4.96 -0.26
CA GLY A 78 2.30 -3.58 0.17
C GLY A 78 1.11 -3.03 0.96
N ALA A 79 -0.09 -3.12 0.38
CA ALA A 79 -1.34 -2.71 1.01
C ALA A 79 -1.54 -3.38 2.37
N ALA A 80 -1.30 -4.69 2.48
CA ALA A 80 -1.39 -5.43 3.74
C ALA A 80 -0.44 -4.86 4.81
N ILE A 81 0.81 -4.61 4.44
CA ILE A 81 1.82 -4.04 5.35
C ILE A 81 1.45 -2.61 5.78
N MET A 82 0.93 -1.80 4.87
CA MET A 82 0.50 -0.43 5.17
C MET A 82 -0.72 -0.40 6.10
N ILE A 83 -1.68 -1.33 5.93
CA ILE A 83 -2.80 -1.52 6.87
C ILE A 83 -2.25 -1.86 8.26
N ILE A 84 -1.31 -2.80 8.35
CA ILE A 84 -0.71 -3.20 9.63
C ILE A 84 0.03 -2.01 10.27
N LEU A 85 0.80 -1.24 9.49
CA LEU A 85 1.52 -0.05 9.97
C LEU A 85 0.54 0.99 10.53
N GLY A 86 -0.51 1.32 9.77
CA GLY A 86 -1.55 2.25 10.19
C GLY A 86 -2.26 1.78 11.46
N GLY A 87 -2.68 0.52 11.49
CA GLY A 87 -3.35 -0.10 12.63
C GLY A 87 -2.48 -0.14 13.87
N LEU A 88 -1.22 -0.56 13.77
CA LEU A 88 -0.27 -0.56 14.89
C LEU A 88 0.01 0.84 15.41
N SER A 89 0.07 1.84 14.53
CA SER A 89 0.37 3.22 14.93
C SER A 89 -0.67 3.81 15.89
N THR A 90 -1.94 3.38 15.79
CA THR A 90 -3.04 3.86 16.65
C THR A 90 -3.52 2.82 17.65
N ALA A 91 -3.79 1.60 17.22
CA ALA A 91 -4.42 0.58 18.05
C ALA A 91 -3.53 0.16 19.23
N SER A 92 -2.20 0.11 19.02
CA SER A 92 -1.27 -0.24 20.10
C SER A 92 -1.33 0.74 21.28
N GLU A 93 -1.66 2.00 21.04
CA GLU A 93 -1.74 3.01 22.10
C GLU A 93 -2.92 2.77 23.05
N TYR A 94 -3.98 2.13 22.56
CA TYR A 94 -5.09 1.69 23.40
C TYR A 94 -4.70 0.49 24.25
N GLY A 95 -3.98 -0.48 23.67
CA GLY A 95 -3.51 -1.66 24.42
C GLY A 95 -2.54 -1.34 25.57
N TRP A 96 -1.68 -0.32 25.39
CA TRP A 96 -0.73 0.12 26.42
C TRP A 96 -1.25 1.29 27.28
N LEU A 97 -2.54 1.63 27.18
CA LEU A 97 -3.15 2.79 27.86
C LEU A 97 -2.42 4.14 27.62
N THR A 98 -1.58 4.22 26.60
CA THR A 98 -0.79 5.41 26.28
C THR A 98 -1.69 6.56 25.81
N VAL A 99 -2.85 6.25 25.23
CA VAL A 99 -3.84 7.29 24.89
C VAL A 99 -4.29 8.05 26.14
N GLN A 100 -4.49 7.36 27.27
CA GLN A 100 -4.90 8.00 28.52
C GLN A 100 -3.78 8.90 29.07
N THR A 101 -2.53 8.41 29.09
CA THR A 101 -1.39 9.19 29.59
C THR A 101 -1.13 10.44 28.75
N ILE A 102 -1.28 10.36 27.42
CA ILE A 102 -1.19 11.54 26.54
C ILE A 102 -2.30 12.54 26.84
N LEU A 103 -3.54 12.09 27.03
CA LEU A 103 -4.68 12.98 27.22
C LEU A 103 -4.75 13.62 28.61
N ILE A 104 -4.13 13.02 29.64
CA ILE A 104 -3.98 13.62 30.97
C ILE A 104 -3.16 14.92 30.92
N GLN A 105 -2.20 15.02 30.00
CA GLN A 105 -1.40 16.25 29.80
C GLN A 105 -2.21 17.40 29.14
N LYS A 106 -3.52 17.20 28.93
CA LYS A 106 -4.46 18.14 28.29
C LYS A 106 -4.05 18.66 26.89
N PRO A 107 -3.34 17.90 26.02
CA PRO A 107 -3.22 18.32 24.63
C PRO A 107 -4.58 18.25 23.94
N SER A 108 -4.85 19.14 22.99
CA SER A 108 -6.08 19.05 22.20
C SER A 108 -6.08 17.73 21.40
N ARG A 109 -7.20 17.00 21.44
CA ARG A 109 -7.34 15.69 20.76
C ARG A 109 -7.04 15.78 19.26
N SER A 110 -7.40 16.90 18.63
CA SER A 110 -7.08 17.19 17.24
C SER A 110 -5.59 17.38 16.99
N ALA A 111 -4.86 18.05 17.88
CA ALA A 111 -3.43 18.25 17.73
C ALA A 111 -2.63 16.94 17.86
N VAL A 112 -3.11 15.99 18.67
CA VAL A 112 -2.51 14.65 18.79
C VAL A 112 -2.71 13.87 17.50
N LEU A 113 -3.95 13.79 17.00
CA LEU A 113 -4.24 13.00 15.81
C LEU A 113 -3.62 13.60 14.54
N LEU A 114 -3.65 14.92 14.38
CA LEU A 114 -3.01 15.60 13.24
C LEU A 114 -1.48 15.47 13.28
N GLY A 115 -0.88 15.50 14.47
CA GLY A 115 0.56 15.21 14.62
C GLY A 115 0.92 13.80 14.17
N LYS A 116 0.08 12.82 14.50
CA LYS A 116 0.22 11.42 14.06
C LYS A 116 0.02 11.26 12.56
N LEU A 117 -1.01 11.87 11.99
CA LEU A 117 -1.27 11.86 10.55
C LEU A 117 -0.11 12.46 9.76
N ALA A 118 0.43 13.60 10.21
CA ALA A 118 1.60 14.21 9.58
C ALA A 118 2.82 13.28 9.64
N MET A 119 3.06 12.61 10.77
CA MET A 119 4.16 11.66 10.89
C MET A 119 3.94 10.43 9.99
N LEU A 120 2.73 9.88 9.94
CA LEU A 120 2.40 8.77 9.05
C LEU A 120 2.59 9.16 7.58
N ALA A 121 2.19 10.35 7.16
CA ALA A 121 2.42 10.85 5.81
C ALA A 121 3.92 10.95 5.46
N ILE A 122 4.76 11.38 6.41
CA ILE A 122 6.22 11.41 6.23
C ILE A 122 6.77 9.97 6.14
N ILE A 123 6.30 9.06 6.98
CA ILE A 123 6.75 7.66 6.96
C ILE A 123 6.37 6.99 5.65
N THR A 124 5.12 7.12 5.19
CA THR A 124 4.68 6.53 3.93
C THR A 124 5.45 7.11 2.74
N LEU A 125 5.77 8.40 2.78
CA LEU A 125 6.60 9.05 1.77
C LEU A 125 8.01 8.45 1.75
N LEU A 126 8.66 8.32 2.92
CA LEU A 126 10.00 7.72 3.01
C LEU A 126 10.00 6.26 2.57
N ILE A 127 8.99 5.48 2.97
CA ILE A 127 8.82 4.10 2.52
C ILE A 127 8.71 4.07 1.00
N ALA A 128 7.85 4.89 0.39
CA ALA A 128 7.69 4.96 -1.07
C ALA A 128 9.01 5.30 -1.79
N VAL A 129 9.76 6.29 -1.28
CA VAL A 129 11.07 6.68 -1.85
C VAL A 129 12.06 5.51 -1.78
N VAL A 130 12.20 4.86 -0.63
CA VAL A 130 13.18 3.77 -0.47
C VAL A 130 12.74 2.54 -1.25
N THR A 131 11.45 2.20 -1.27
CA THR A 131 10.89 1.12 -2.09
C THR A 131 11.21 1.33 -3.57
N LEU A 132 10.99 2.53 -4.09
CA LEU A 132 11.28 2.83 -5.49
C LEU A 132 12.79 2.83 -5.78
N ALA A 133 13.61 3.38 -4.88
CA ALA A 133 15.06 3.38 -5.04
C ALA A 133 15.66 1.96 -5.00
N ALA A 134 15.21 1.13 -4.05
CA ALA A 134 15.67 -0.25 -3.90
C ALA A 134 15.27 -1.10 -5.12
N THR A 135 14.03 -0.97 -5.60
CA THR A 135 13.57 -1.70 -6.79
C THR A 135 14.23 -1.20 -8.08
N ALA A 136 14.50 0.11 -8.21
CA ALA A 136 15.27 0.65 -9.32
C ALA A 136 16.70 0.08 -9.32
N LEU A 137 17.37 0.04 -8.17
CA LEU A 137 18.70 -0.56 -8.03
C LEU A 137 18.67 -2.06 -8.39
N THR A 138 17.71 -2.82 -7.87
CA THR A 138 17.58 -4.25 -8.18
C THR A 138 17.28 -4.48 -9.66
N SER A 139 16.38 -3.71 -10.28
CA SER A 139 16.09 -3.79 -11.72
C SER A 139 17.33 -3.54 -12.56
N TYR A 140 18.12 -2.53 -12.18
CA TYR A 140 19.38 -2.20 -12.86
C TYR A 140 20.41 -3.32 -12.73
N LEU A 141 20.56 -3.91 -11.55
CA LEU A 141 21.47 -5.04 -11.35
C LEU A 141 21.03 -6.25 -12.17
N LEU A 142 19.73 -6.57 -12.19
CA LEU A 142 19.20 -7.71 -12.93
C LEU A 142 19.40 -7.57 -14.44
N VAL A 143 19.13 -6.38 -15.01
CA VAL A 143 19.35 -6.18 -16.46
C VAL A 143 20.84 -6.25 -16.82
N THR A 144 21.72 -5.77 -15.92
CA THR A 144 23.18 -5.83 -16.11
C THR A 144 23.69 -7.27 -16.07
N ILE A 145 23.19 -8.08 -15.12
CA ILE A 145 23.51 -9.52 -15.02
C ILE A 145 23.01 -10.28 -16.25
N ASP A 146 21.85 -9.91 -16.78
CA ASP A 146 21.28 -10.55 -17.96
C ASP A 146 22.04 -10.21 -19.26
N GLY A 147 22.81 -9.12 -19.27
CA GLY A 147 23.46 -8.60 -20.48
C GLY A 147 22.49 -8.01 -21.51
N SER A 148 21.24 -7.78 -21.13
CA SER A 148 20.18 -7.23 -21.98
C SER A 148 20.24 -5.70 -22.03
N SER A 149 19.68 -5.10 -23.07
CA SER A 149 19.41 -3.66 -23.12
C SER A 149 17.99 -3.36 -22.63
N SER A 150 17.84 -2.34 -21.80
CA SER A 150 16.54 -1.84 -21.32
C SER A 150 16.58 -0.32 -21.19
N THR A 151 15.46 0.32 -21.51
CA THR A 151 15.31 1.77 -21.42
C THR A 151 14.61 2.16 -20.14
N TRP A 152 15.11 3.18 -19.45
CA TRP A 152 14.42 3.72 -18.27
C TRP A 152 13.10 4.41 -18.66
N PRO A 153 12.07 4.34 -17.80
CA PRO A 153 10.85 5.11 -17.98
C PRO A 153 11.16 6.61 -17.97
N SER A 154 10.40 7.39 -18.72
CA SER A 154 10.54 8.86 -18.71
C SER A 154 10.35 9.43 -17.29
N ALA A 155 11.00 10.57 -17.01
CA ALA A 155 10.87 11.25 -15.71
C ALA A 155 9.40 11.53 -15.32
N THR A 156 8.55 11.84 -16.30
CA THR A 156 7.11 12.04 -16.09
C THR A 156 6.41 10.77 -15.63
N VAL A 157 6.75 9.61 -16.19
CA VAL A 157 6.19 8.31 -15.78
C VAL A 157 6.68 7.94 -14.39
N LEU A 158 7.96 8.15 -14.10
CA LEU A 158 8.51 7.93 -12.76
C LEU A 158 7.82 8.80 -11.71
N LEU A 159 7.62 10.09 -11.98
CA LEU A 159 6.96 11.01 -11.06
C LEU A 159 5.49 10.64 -10.82
N LYS A 160 4.75 10.30 -11.89
CA LYS A 160 3.36 9.83 -11.77
C LYS A 160 3.27 8.49 -11.02
N GLY A 161 4.17 7.56 -11.32
CA GLY A 161 4.25 6.26 -10.66
C GLY A 161 4.57 6.38 -9.18
N PHE A 162 5.51 7.27 -8.83
CA PHE A 162 5.82 7.61 -7.44
C PHE A 162 4.61 8.21 -6.71
N GLY A 163 3.89 9.14 -7.36
CA GLY A 163 2.66 9.71 -6.81
C GLY A 163 1.58 8.65 -6.56
N ALA A 164 1.39 7.72 -7.50
CA ALA A 164 0.46 6.61 -7.35
C ALA A 164 0.85 5.66 -6.20
N LEU A 165 2.13 5.29 -6.12
CA LEU A 165 2.67 4.45 -5.04
C LEU A 165 2.48 5.09 -3.67
N TRP A 166 2.82 6.38 -3.55
CA TRP A 166 2.67 7.09 -2.28
C TRP A 166 1.20 7.26 -1.89
N LEU A 167 0.32 7.57 -2.85
CA LEU A 167 -1.11 7.67 -2.62
C LEU A 167 -1.69 6.33 -2.13
N GLU A 168 -1.34 5.22 -2.77
CA GLU A 168 -1.75 3.88 -2.35
C GLU A 168 -1.30 3.58 -0.92
N PHE A 169 -0.02 3.80 -0.62
CA PHE A 169 0.51 3.63 0.73
C PHE A 169 -0.20 4.50 1.76
N ALA A 170 -0.49 5.76 1.43
CA ALA A 170 -1.21 6.67 2.32
C ALA A 170 -2.65 6.21 2.58
N VAL A 171 -3.39 5.77 1.55
CA VAL A 171 -4.78 5.30 1.67
C VAL A 171 -4.85 4.08 2.58
N TRP A 172 -4.04 3.05 2.33
CA TRP A 172 -4.06 1.81 3.12
C TRP A 172 -3.58 2.04 4.56
N THR A 173 -2.63 2.95 4.76
CA THR A 173 -2.22 3.38 6.12
C THR A 173 -3.34 4.12 6.84
N ALA A 174 -4.03 5.04 6.16
CA ALA A 174 -5.17 5.76 6.73
C ALA A 174 -6.33 4.81 7.06
N PHE A 175 -6.57 3.81 6.23
CA PHE A 175 -7.55 2.76 6.47
C PHE A 175 -7.21 1.95 7.73
N GLY A 176 -5.97 1.43 7.83
CA GLY A 176 -5.51 0.72 9.02
C GLY A 176 -5.60 1.57 10.29
N MET A 177 -5.19 2.85 10.19
CA MET A 177 -5.30 3.82 11.28
C MET A 177 -6.75 4.03 11.73
N PHE A 178 -7.67 4.22 10.78
CA PHE A 178 -9.10 4.36 11.02
C PHE A 178 -9.65 3.14 11.77
N LEU A 179 -9.35 1.92 11.31
CA LEU A 179 -9.75 0.69 11.99
C LEU A 179 -9.17 0.60 13.41
N GLY A 180 -7.90 1.01 13.60
CA GLY A 180 -7.26 1.05 14.91
C GLY A 180 -7.97 1.99 15.90
N VAL A 181 -8.40 3.17 15.43
CA VAL A 181 -9.18 4.12 16.24
C VAL A 181 -10.61 3.62 16.48
N ALA A 182 -11.23 2.99 15.47
CA ALA A 182 -12.59 2.49 15.53
C ALA A 182 -12.74 1.28 16.46
N PHE A 183 -11.81 0.32 16.41
CA PHE A 183 -11.90 -0.91 17.19
C PHE A 183 -11.16 -0.86 18.53
N ARG A 184 -10.20 0.05 18.71
CA ARG A 184 -9.35 0.14 19.93
C ARG A 184 -8.62 -1.17 20.28
N SER A 185 -8.45 -2.04 19.28
CA SER A 185 -7.80 -3.35 19.43
C SER A 185 -6.90 -3.59 18.22
N THR A 186 -5.62 -3.87 18.48
CA THR A 186 -4.63 -4.15 17.44
C THR A 186 -5.03 -5.37 16.62
N ALA A 187 -5.49 -6.43 17.30
CA ALA A 187 -5.91 -7.67 16.65
C ALA A 187 -7.14 -7.43 15.74
N ALA A 188 -8.15 -6.70 16.22
CA ALA A 188 -9.34 -6.40 15.42
C ALA A 188 -9.03 -5.48 14.22
N ALA A 189 -8.16 -4.49 14.40
CA ALA A 189 -7.77 -3.57 13.34
C ALA A 189 -6.99 -4.26 12.22
N ILE A 190 -6.00 -5.07 12.59
CA ILE A 190 -5.20 -5.84 11.63
C ILE A 190 -6.07 -6.92 10.98
N GLY A 191 -6.78 -7.72 11.78
CA GLY A 191 -7.64 -8.80 11.29
C GLY A 191 -8.71 -8.28 10.34
N GLY A 192 -9.49 -7.29 10.75
CA GLY A 192 -10.53 -6.70 9.91
C GLY A 192 -9.99 -6.05 8.64
N GLY A 193 -8.85 -5.36 8.72
CA GLY A 193 -8.22 -4.75 7.55
C GLY A 193 -7.69 -5.77 6.55
N LEU A 194 -7.04 -6.84 7.01
CA LEU A 194 -6.54 -7.91 6.15
C LEU A 194 -7.67 -8.77 5.56
N THR A 195 -8.72 -9.06 6.34
CA THR A 195 -9.92 -9.72 5.82
C THR A 195 -10.56 -8.88 4.72
N TYR A 196 -10.67 -7.56 4.91
CA TYR A 196 -11.17 -6.68 3.86
C TYR A 196 -10.30 -6.73 2.59
N LEU A 197 -8.98 -6.61 2.74
CA LEU A 197 -8.05 -6.58 1.62
C LEU A 197 -8.04 -7.88 0.80
N PHE A 198 -7.91 -9.03 1.46
CA PHE A 198 -7.74 -10.32 0.77
C PHE A 198 -9.05 -11.03 0.42
N VAL A 199 -10.09 -10.81 1.22
CA VAL A 199 -11.35 -11.55 1.12
C VAL A 199 -12.48 -10.63 0.67
N GLY A 200 -12.59 -9.43 1.25
CA GLY A 200 -13.70 -8.50 1.03
C GLY A 200 -13.92 -8.18 -0.44
N GLU A 201 -12.95 -7.54 -1.10
CA GLU A 201 -13.11 -7.15 -2.50
C GLU A 201 -13.07 -8.34 -3.46
N ALA A 202 -12.23 -9.35 -3.17
CA ALA A 202 -12.09 -10.53 -4.01
C ALA A 202 -13.39 -11.35 -4.07
N LEU A 203 -14.06 -11.58 -2.94
CA LEU A 203 -15.35 -12.29 -2.90
C LEU A 203 -16.45 -11.49 -3.61
N LEU A 204 -16.54 -10.19 -3.36
CA LEU A 204 -17.52 -9.34 -4.05
C LEU A 204 -17.33 -9.36 -5.57
N GLY A 205 -16.08 -9.32 -6.01
CA GLY A 205 -15.70 -9.40 -7.42
C GLY A 205 -15.92 -10.76 -8.06
N GLN A 206 -15.93 -11.86 -7.31
CA GLN A 206 -16.12 -13.22 -7.85
C GLN A 206 -17.57 -13.69 -7.79
N VAL A 207 -18.24 -13.49 -6.65
CA VAL A 207 -19.57 -14.06 -6.38
C VAL A 207 -20.69 -13.28 -7.06
N PHE A 208 -20.50 -11.97 -7.26
CA PHE A 208 -21.60 -11.07 -7.62
C PHE A 208 -21.42 -10.34 -8.97
N ARG A 209 -20.47 -10.78 -9.80
CA ARG A 209 -20.09 -10.17 -11.10
C ARG A 209 -21.25 -10.00 -12.09
N ASN A 210 -22.30 -10.82 -11.97
CA ASN A 210 -23.42 -10.87 -12.91
C ASN A 210 -24.60 -9.94 -12.56
N THR A 211 -24.54 -9.20 -11.45
CA THR A 211 -25.60 -8.26 -11.07
C THR A 211 -25.13 -6.82 -11.33
N ASP A 212 -25.89 -6.04 -12.09
CA ASP A 212 -25.48 -4.68 -12.47
C ASP A 212 -25.37 -3.73 -11.28
N VAL A 213 -26.19 -3.92 -10.25
CA VAL A 213 -26.10 -3.21 -8.95
C VAL A 213 -24.74 -3.43 -8.29
N VAL A 214 -24.19 -4.64 -8.37
CA VAL A 214 -22.91 -4.98 -7.76
C VAL A 214 -21.78 -4.36 -8.56
N LYS A 215 -21.85 -4.36 -9.90
CA LYS A 215 -20.86 -3.66 -10.73
C LYS A 215 -20.80 -2.17 -10.38
N GLU A 216 -21.91 -1.56 -10.02
CA GLU A 216 -21.95 -0.18 -9.57
C GLU A 216 -21.26 0.03 -8.23
N VAL A 217 -21.50 -0.84 -7.25
CA VAL A 217 -20.81 -0.83 -5.94
C VAL A 217 -19.31 -1.09 -6.08
N LEU A 218 -18.90 -2.05 -6.92
CA LEU A 218 -17.49 -2.38 -7.17
C LEU A 218 -16.70 -1.18 -7.69
N ARG A 219 -17.32 -0.26 -8.44
CA ARG A 219 -16.67 0.96 -8.95
C ARG A 219 -16.30 1.94 -7.85
N PHE A 220 -16.85 1.79 -6.65
CA PHE A 220 -16.48 2.60 -5.49
C PHE A 220 -15.44 1.92 -4.61
N LEU A 221 -15.13 0.64 -4.81
CA LEU A 221 -14.17 -0.03 -3.93
C LEU A 221 -12.74 0.51 -4.12
N PRO A 222 -12.02 0.82 -3.03
CA PRO A 222 -10.67 1.38 -3.10
C PRO A 222 -9.67 0.46 -3.80
N GLY A 223 -9.73 -0.86 -3.63
CA GLY A 223 -8.83 -1.79 -4.33
C GLY A 223 -9.10 -1.87 -5.84
N ILE A 224 -10.36 -1.84 -6.27
CA ILE A 224 -10.72 -1.73 -7.70
C ILE A 224 -10.20 -0.42 -8.30
N ASN A 225 -10.33 0.69 -7.57
CA ASN A 225 -9.84 2.00 -8.02
C ASN A 225 -8.31 2.07 -8.00
N ALA A 226 -7.62 1.42 -7.05
CA ALA A 226 -6.18 1.26 -7.04
C ALA A 226 -5.70 0.46 -8.26
N GLY A 227 -6.36 -0.67 -8.57
CA GLY A 227 -6.10 -1.45 -9.77
C GLY A 227 -6.31 -0.63 -11.06
N ALA A 228 -7.29 0.27 -11.09
CA ALA A 228 -7.51 1.19 -12.21
C ALA A 228 -6.34 2.17 -12.41
N VAL A 229 -5.82 2.75 -11.32
CA VAL A 229 -4.62 3.60 -11.36
C VAL A 229 -3.40 2.80 -11.81
N HIS A 230 -3.24 1.56 -11.33
CA HIS A 230 -2.08 0.74 -11.65
C HIS A 230 -2.03 0.36 -13.12
N ALA A 231 -3.15 -0.06 -13.70
CA ALA A 231 -3.18 -0.42 -15.11
C ALA A 231 -3.12 0.77 -16.09
N SER A 232 -3.08 2.01 -15.58
CA SER A 232 -2.64 3.17 -16.37
C SER A 232 -1.15 3.10 -16.73
N PHE A 233 -0.36 2.42 -15.90
CA PHE A 233 1.05 2.10 -16.15
C PHE A 233 1.10 0.74 -16.84
N ARG A 234 1.28 0.76 -18.17
CA ARG A 234 1.26 -0.46 -18.97
C ARG A 234 2.64 -1.10 -19.03
N LEU A 235 2.65 -2.43 -19.03
CA LEU A 235 3.83 -3.20 -19.40
C LEU A 235 4.22 -2.89 -20.86
N THR A 236 5.52 -2.96 -21.14
CA THR A 236 6.09 -2.76 -22.49
C THR A 236 5.68 -3.87 -23.46
N PHE A 237 5.21 -5.00 -22.93
CA PHE A 237 4.68 -6.13 -23.71
C PHE A 237 3.19 -6.35 -23.41
N ARG A 238 2.48 -6.92 -24.38
CA ARG A 238 1.05 -7.23 -24.23
C ARG A 238 0.87 -8.50 -23.42
N SER A 239 0.42 -8.36 -22.18
CA SER A 239 -0.05 -9.51 -21.40
C SER A 239 -1.50 -9.88 -21.83
N PRO A 240 -1.76 -11.10 -22.30
CA PRO A 240 -3.11 -11.54 -22.66
C PRO A 240 -4.07 -11.61 -21.47
N ASP A 241 -3.56 -11.53 -20.25
CA ASP A 241 -4.35 -11.53 -19.01
C ASP A 241 -4.65 -10.10 -18.50
N THR A 242 -4.45 -9.08 -19.34
CA THR A 242 -4.84 -7.71 -19.01
C THR A 242 -6.36 -7.63 -18.88
N ALA A 243 -6.84 -7.62 -17.64
CA ALA A 243 -8.26 -7.52 -17.35
C ALA A 243 -8.85 -6.22 -17.92
N THR A 244 -10.07 -6.29 -18.43
CA THR A 244 -10.82 -5.09 -18.82
C THR A 244 -11.05 -4.23 -17.58
N GLN A 245 -10.58 -2.99 -17.62
CA GLN A 245 -10.73 -2.08 -16.50
C GLN A 245 -12.21 -1.67 -16.35
N LEU A 246 -12.74 -1.76 -15.13
CA LEU A 246 -14.08 -1.30 -14.80
C LEU A 246 -14.16 0.23 -14.68
N VAL A 247 -13.03 0.90 -14.43
CA VAL A 247 -12.92 2.32 -14.09
C VAL A 247 -11.66 2.92 -14.74
N ASP A 248 -11.75 4.18 -15.17
CA ASP A 248 -10.60 4.94 -15.68
C ASP A 248 -9.64 5.38 -14.56
N ALA A 249 -8.36 5.55 -14.89
CA ALA A 249 -7.31 5.94 -13.96
C ALA A 249 -7.57 7.28 -13.26
N THR A 250 -8.20 8.23 -13.95
CA THR A 250 -8.53 9.55 -13.38
C THR A 250 -9.55 9.41 -12.26
N ARG A 251 -10.63 8.65 -12.53
CA ARG A 251 -11.64 8.33 -11.52
C ARG A 251 -11.04 7.52 -10.38
N GLY A 252 -10.16 6.55 -10.68
CA GLY A 252 -9.42 5.79 -9.68
C GLY A 252 -8.68 6.67 -8.68
N THR A 253 -7.92 7.64 -9.21
CA THR A 253 -7.14 8.58 -8.39
C THR A 253 -8.04 9.45 -7.52
N ILE A 254 -9.13 9.99 -8.06
CA ILE A 254 -10.09 10.81 -7.31
C ILE A 254 -10.75 10.00 -6.20
N THR A 255 -11.17 8.76 -6.48
CA THR A 255 -11.77 7.87 -5.48
C THR A 255 -10.80 7.59 -4.34
N LEU A 256 -9.53 7.28 -4.64
CA LEU A 256 -8.51 7.06 -3.62
C LEU A 256 -8.27 8.28 -2.74
N LEU A 257 -8.21 9.48 -3.34
CA LEU A 257 -8.12 10.73 -2.57
C LEU A 257 -9.35 10.94 -1.67
N ALA A 258 -10.55 10.64 -2.17
CA ALA A 258 -11.77 10.71 -1.38
C ALA A 258 -11.75 9.73 -0.20
N TYR A 259 -11.27 8.49 -0.39
CA TYR A 259 -11.09 7.53 0.69
C TYR A 259 -10.04 7.96 1.70
N LEU A 260 -8.91 8.50 1.25
CA LEU A 260 -7.88 9.03 2.14
C LEU A 260 -8.47 10.10 3.06
N VAL A 261 -9.22 11.06 2.50
CA VAL A 261 -9.91 12.10 3.26
C VAL A 261 -10.97 11.48 4.19
N ALA A 262 -11.80 10.58 3.68
CA ALA A 262 -12.86 9.94 4.45
C ALA A 262 -12.32 9.18 5.67
N PHE A 263 -11.33 8.30 5.49
CA PHE A 263 -10.74 7.55 6.60
C PHE A 263 -10.09 8.47 7.63
N THR A 264 -9.41 9.53 7.17
CA THR A 264 -8.78 10.52 8.04
C THR A 264 -9.82 11.29 8.86
N VAL A 265 -10.89 11.76 8.22
CA VAL A 265 -11.98 12.50 8.87
C VAL A 265 -12.74 11.59 9.83
N LEU A 266 -13.07 10.36 9.44
CA LEU A 266 -13.75 9.40 10.30
C LEU A 266 -12.91 9.07 11.54
N ALA A 267 -11.61 8.83 11.37
CA ALA A 267 -10.69 8.63 12.49
C ALA A 267 -10.70 9.86 13.43
N LEU A 268 -10.67 11.08 12.89
CA LEU A 268 -10.72 12.32 13.66
C LEU A 268 -12.03 12.49 14.42
N LEU A 269 -13.17 12.25 13.77
CA LEU A 269 -14.49 12.38 14.38
C LEU A 269 -14.68 11.37 15.52
N ILE A 270 -14.30 10.11 15.29
CA ILE A 270 -14.36 9.04 16.30
C ILE A 270 -13.45 9.39 17.48
N PHE A 271 -12.21 9.80 17.23
CA PHE A 271 -11.24 10.16 18.28
C PHE A 271 -11.69 11.38 19.10
N ARG A 272 -12.36 12.36 18.46
CA ARG A 272 -12.90 13.53 19.15
C ARG A 272 -14.10 13.20 20.03
N ARG A 273 -15.06 12.43 19.51
CA ARG A 273 -16.35 12.18 20.18
C ARG A 273 -16.28 11.12 21.27
N ARG A 274 -15.36 10.16 21.18
CA ARG A 274 -15.33 9.06 22.14
C ARG A 274 -14.54 9.43 23.39
N ASP A 275 -15.15 9.25 24.56
CA ASP A 275 -14.46 9.45 25.83
C ASP A 275 -13.41 8.37 26.12
N VAL A 276 -12.45 8.76 26.96
CA VAL A 276 -11.29 7.97 27.37
C VAL A 276 -11.58 7.16 28.65
N GLY A 277 -12.86 6.91 28.94
CA GLY A 277 -13.29 6.02 30.02
C GLY A 277 -12.85 4.59 29.70
N GLY A 278 -12.11 3.99 30.64
CA GLY A 278 -11.71 2.59 30.58
C GLY A 278 -12.93 1.68 30.57
N SER A 279 -12.91 0.70 29.68
CA SER A 279 -13.55 -0.59 29.93
C SER A 279 -12.66 -1.39 30.86
#